data_AF-A0AAD3NX60-F1
#
_entry.id   AF-A0AAD3NX60-F1
#
_cell.length_a   1.000
_cell.length_b   1.000
_cell.length_c   1.000
_cell.angle_alpha   90.00
_cell.angle_beta   90.00
_cell.angle_gamma   90.00
#
_symmetry.space_group_name_H-M   'P 1'
#
loop_
_entity.id
_entity.type
_entity.pdbx_description
1 polymer ?
#
loop_
_entity_poly.entity_id
_entity_poly.type
_entity_poly.pdbx_seq_one_letter_code
_entity_poly.pdbx_strand_id
1 'polypeptide(L)'
;MVRIWGALALAMLAGCGDGGDDYPKLMPTDQVLAPPALPGHAADAARDPTSVSDALNARSQALAGRAGVTPVANDADLQRRADALRARARALSQQSLSADCPEGSPNCPPN
;
A
#
# COMPACT_ATOMS: atom_id res chain seq x y z
N MET A 1 -9.39 43.64 53.14
CA MET A 1 -8.36 42.88 52.38
C MET A 1 -8.80 41.46 52.05
N VAL A 2 -9.37 40.69 52.98
CA VAL A 2 -9.82 39.28 52.75
C VAL A 2 -10.83 39.13 51.60
N ARG A 3 -11.76 40.08 51.42
CA ARG A 3 -12.80 40.02 50.35
C ARG A 3 -12.24 40.19 48.93
N ILE A 4 -11.16 40.95 48.76
CA ILE A 4 -10.53 41.19 47.45
C ILE A 4 -9.73 39.94 47.03
N TRP A 5 -9.11 39.27 48.00
CA TRP A 5 -8.32 38.06 47.77
C TRP A 5 -9.20 36.86 47.39
N GLY A 6 -10.39 36.73 47.98
CA GLY A 6 -11.36 35.70 47.60
C GLY A 6 -11.88 35.85 46.16
N ALA A 7 -12.11 37.08 45.71
CA ALA A 7 -12.52 37.36 44.34
C ALA A 7 -11.41 37.02 43.31
N LEU A 8 -10.15 37.29 43.67
CA LEU A 8 -9.00 36.98 42.82
C LEU A 8 -8.79 35.46 42.66
N ALA A 9 -8.98 34.69 43.74
CA ALA A 9 -8.88 33.23 43.71
C ALA A 9 -9.98 32.57 42.86
N LEU A 10 -11.21 33.11 42.92
CA LEU A 10 -12.32 32.66 42.07
C LEU A 10 -12.11 32.98 40.58
N ALA A 11 -11.52 34.15 40.27
CA ALA A 11 -11.20 34.52 38.90
C ALA A 11 -10.10 33.65 38.28
N MET A 12 -9.09 33.25 39.06
CA MET A 12 -8.04 32.32 38.63
C MET A 12 -8.57 30.90 38.37
N LEU A 13 -9.60 30.46 39.09
CA LEU A 13 -10.23 29.15 38.85
C LEU A 13 -11.09 29.14 37.58
N ALA A 14 -11.77 30.25 37.27
CA ALA A 14 -12.53 30.41 36.03
C ALA A 14 -11.64 30.43 34.78
N GLY A 15 -10.42 30.95 34.88
CA GLY A 15 -9.42 30.93 33.80
C GLY A 15 -8.79 29.56 33.52
N CYS A 16 -8.96 28.57 34.41
CA CYS A 16 -8.48 27.21 34.18
C CYS A 16 -9.53 26.32 33.46
N GLY A 17 -10.75 26.83 33.27
CA GLY A 17 -11.83 26.19 32.51
C GLY A 17 -12.03 26.78 31.11
N ASP A 18 -11.37 27.89 30.79
CA ASP A 18 -11.45 28.58 29.50
C ASP A 18 -10.34 28.10 28.57
N GLY A 19 -10.34 26.79 28.30
CA GLY A 19 -9.34 26.10 27.47
C GLY A 19 -9.96 25.32 26.32
N GLY A 20 -11.13 25.77 25.84
CA GLY A 20 -11.96 25.00 24.91
C GLY A 20 -11.95 25.47 23.46
N ASP A 21 -11.55 26.72 23.18
CA ASP A 21 -11.80 27.32 21.86
C ASP A 21 -10.64 27.16 20.86
N ASP A 22 -9.41 26.94 21.34
CA ASP A 22 -8.23 26.67 20.48
C ASP A 22 -7.96 25.17 20.26
N TYR A 23 -8.68 24.29 20.97
CA TYR A 23 -8.50 22.85 20.79
C TYR A 23 -9.55 22.30 19.82
N PRO A 24 -9.13 21.60 18.74
CA PRO A 24 -10.08 21.05 17.79
C PRO A 24 -11.01 20.07 18.51
N LYS A 25 -12.32 20.21 18.23
CA LYS A 25 -13.36 19.35 18.77
C LYS A 25 -12.98 17.89 18.50
N LEU A 26 -12.95 17.07 19.56
CA LEU A 26 -12.62 15.65 19.45
C LEU A 26 -13.61 14.96 18.51
N MET A 27 -13.07 14.10 17.64
CA MET A 27 -13.88 13.25 16.78
C MET A 27 -14.74 12.34 17.67
N PRO A 28 -16.05 12.19 17.38
CA PRO A 28 -16.92 11.30 18.13
C PRO A 28 -16.36 9.87 18.14
N THR A 29 -16.38 9.21 19.31
CA THR A 29 -15.81 7.86 19.48
C THR A 29 -16.46 6.83 18.56
N ASP A 30 -17.76 6.97 18.30
CA ASP A 30 -18.50 6.15 17.33
C ASP A 30 -17.97 6.30 15.90
N GLN A 31 -17.50 7.49 15.54
CA GLN A 31 -16.89 7.73 14.23
C GLN A 31 -15.47 7.18 14.15
N VAL A 32 -14.70 7.24 15.25
CA VAL A 32 -13.33 6.69 15.32
C VAL A 32 -13.35 5.16 15.29
N LEU A 33 -14.34 4.55 15.93
CA LEU A 33 -14.49 3.09 16.00
C LEU A 33 -15.38 2.53 14.88
N ALA A 34 -15.86 3.38 13.97
CA ALA A 34 -16.65 2.92 12.84
C ALA A 34 -15.80 1.99 11.94
N PRO A 35 -16.35 0.85 11.49
CA PRO A 35 -15.64 -0.01 10.55
C PRO A 35 -15.37 0.76 9.25
N PRO A 36 -14.16 0.62 8.67
CA PRO A 36 -13.83 1.28 7.42
C PRO A 36 -14.74 0.76 6.29
N ALA A 37 -15.08 1.64 5.35
CA ALA A 37 -15.81 1.24 4.16
C ALA A 37 -15.01 0.21 3.38
N LEU A 38 -15.60 -0.98 3.18
CA LEU A 38 -14.95 -2.04 2.43
C LEU A 38 -15.01 -1.73 0.93
N PRO A 39 -13.90 -1.90 0.19
CA PRO A 39 -13.90 -1.68 -1.24
C PRO A 39 -14.80 -2.72 -1.94
N GLY A 40 -15.41 -2.35 -3.07
CA GLY A 40 -16.42 -3.18 -3.73
C GLY A 40 -15.95 -4.60 -4.11
N HIS A 41 -14.65 -4.79 -4.39
CA HIS A 41 -14.06 -6.10 -4.68
C HIS A 41 -13.87 -6.99 -3.44
N ALA A 42 -13.99 -6.44 -2.23
CA ALA A 42 -13.87 -7.19 -0.98
C ALA A 42 -15.23 -7.66 -0.43
N ALA A 43 -16.33 -7.41 -1.16
CA ALA A 43 -17.67 -7.76 -0.71
C ALA A 43 -17.84 -9.26 -0.40
N ASP A 44 -17.21 -10.14 -1.17
CA ASP A 44 -17.28 -11.58 -0.94
C ASP A 44 -16.46 -12.01 0.30
N ALA A 45 -15.31 -11.38 0.53
CA ALA A 45 -14.51 -11.59 1.74
C ALA A 45 -15.21 -11.05 3.00
N ALA A 46 -16.03 -10.01 2.86
CA ALA A 46 -16.85 -9.48 3.95
C ALA A 46 -18.00 -10.42 4.34
N ARG A 47 -18.60 -11.09 3.34
CA ARG A 47 -19.70 -12.04 3.53
C ARG A 47 -19.22 -13.34 4.17
N ASP A 48 -18.04 -13.82 3.81
CA ASP A 48 -17.47 -15.05 4.34
C ASP A 48 -15.95 -14.92 4.55
N PRO A 49 -15.53 -14.32 5.67
CA PRO A 49 -14.11 -14.13 5.97
C PRO A 49 -13.40 -15.46 6.28
N THR A 50 -14.14 -16.46 6.76
CA THR A 50 -13.62 -17.78 7.09
C THR A 50 -13.18 -18.55 5.86
N SER A 51 -13.99 -18.60 4.80
CA SER A 51 -13.61 -19.33 3.59
C SER A 51 -12.43 -18.69 2.86
N VAL A 52 -12.32 -17.35 2.85
CA VAL A 52 -11.16 -16.65 2.30
C VAL A 52 -9.90 -16.97 3.10
N SER A 53 -10.01 -16.95 4.43
CA SER A 53 -8.88 -17.28 5.32
C SER A 53 -8.41 -18.72 5.13
N ASP A 54 -9.35 -19.67 5.03
CA ASP A 54 -9.06 -21.08 4.80
C ASP A 54 -8.42 -21.32 3.42
N ALA A 55 -8.92 -20.67 2.37
CA ALA A 55 -8.34 -20.75 1.04
C ALA A 55 -6.91 -20.20 0.99
N LEU A 56 -6.66 -19.08 1.66
CA LEU A 56 -5.32 -18.51 1.78
C LEU A 56 -4.37 -19.42 2.57
N ASN A 57 -4.85 -20.02 3.66
CA ASN A 57 -4.06 -20.96 4.47
C ASN A 57 -3.74 -22.25 3.71
N ALA A 58 -4.71 -22.82 2.99
CA ALA A 58 -4.47 -23.99 2.14
C ALA A 58 -3.43 -23.67 1.04
N ARG A 59 -3.50 -22.47 0.46
CA ARG A 59 -2.54 -22.02 -0.54
C ARG A 59 -1.15 -21.80 0.04
N SER A 60 -1.03 -21.22 1.23
CA SER A 60 0.26 -21.01 1.90
C SER A 60 0.93 -22.36 2.21
N GLN A 61 0.18 -23.34 2.69
CA GLN A 61 0.68 -24.70 2.94
C GLN A 61 1.13 -25.38 1.65
N ALA A 62 0.35 -25.27 0.57
CA ALA A 62 0.73 -25.80 -0.74
C ALA A 62 2.01 -25.14 -1.28
N LEU A 63 2.20 -23.83 -1.05
CA LEU A 63 3.43 -23.13 -1.42
C LEU A 63 4.61 -23.56 -0.55
N ALA A 64 4.42 -23.69 0.77
CA ALA A 64 5.46 -24.14 1.70
C ALA A 64 5.97 -25.54 1.34
N GLY A 65 5.05 -26.46 0.99
CA GLY A 65 5.41 -27.79 0.51
C GLY A 65 6.21 -27.79 -0.81
N ARG A 66 6.03 -26.78 -1.66
CA ARG A 66 6.82 -26.63 -2.91
C ARG A 66 8.13 -25.87 -2.70
N ALA A 67 8.16 -24.91 -1.79
CA ALA A 67 9.32 -24.04 -1.55
C ALA A 67 10.55 -24.83 -1.06
N GLY A 68 10.35 -25.96 -0.37
CA GLY A 68 11.44 -26.87 -0.01
C GLY A 68 11.95 -27.75 -1.17
N VAL A 69 11.24 -27.80 -2.30
CA VAL A 69 11.51 -28.69 -3.44
C VAL A 69 12.03 -27.92 -4.66
N THR A 70 11.67 -26.64 -4.81
CA THR A 70 12.17 -25.80 -5.89
C THR A 70 13.56 -25.27 -5.54
N PRO A 71 14.61 -25.58 -6.32
CA PRO A 71 15.92 -24.99 -6.11
C PRO A 71 15.82 -23.46 -6.26
N VAL A 72 16.13 -22.72 -5.20
CA VAL A 72 16.38 -21.29 -5.31
C VAL A 72 17.62 -21.14 -6.19
N ALA A 73 17.51 -20.38 -7.28
CA ALA A 73 18.65 -20.13 -8.16
C ALA A 73 19.76 -19.46 -7.34
N ASN A 74 20.95 -20.05 -7.34
CA ASN A 74 22.10 -19.46 -6.65
C ASN A 74 22.59 -18.21 -7.40
N ASP A 75 23.42 -17.40 -6.74
CA ASP A 75 23.91 -16.14 -7.30
C ASP A 75 24.66 -16.32 -8.62
N ALA A 76 25.40 -17.42 -8.79
CA ALA A 76 26.09 -17.70 -10.04
C ALA A 76 25.11 -17.98 -11.19
N ASP A 77 24.02 -18.71 -10.94
CA ASP A 77 22.98 -18.98 -11.93
C ASP A 77 22.23 -17.69 -12.31
N LEU A 78 21.93 -16.85 -11.32
CA LEU A 78 21.30 -15.54 -11.53
C LEU A 78 22.20 -14.61 -12.34
N GLN A 79 23.50 -14.57 -12.02
CA GLN A 79 24.47 -13.77 -12.76
C GLN A 79 24.58 -14.21 -14.23
N ARG A 80 24.65 -15.52 -14.48
CA ARG A 80 24.66 -16.06 -15.86
C ARG A 80 23.41 -15.65 -16.64
N ARG A 81 22.23 -15.71 -16.02
CA ARG A 81 20.97 -15.27 -16.64
C ARG A 81 20.96 -13.77 -16.92
N ALA A 82 21.44 -12.97 -15.97
CA ALA A 82 21.54 -11.52 -16.13
C ALA A 82 22.48 -11.15 -17.28
N ASP A 83 23.63 -11.82 -17.40
CA ASP A 83 24.57 -11.62 -18.50
C ASP A 83 23.97 -12.02 -19.86
N ALA A 84 23.28 -13.16 -19.92
CA ALA A 84 22.56 -13.58 -21.12
C ALA A 84 21.48 -12.57 -21.54
N LEU A 85 20.73 -12.03 -20.57
CA LEU A 85 19.70 -11.02 -20.83
C LEU A 85 20.31 -9.71 -21.34
N ARG A 86 21.40 -9.25 -20.72
CA ARG A 86 22.14 -8.05 -21.17
C ARG A 86 22.70 -8.25 -22.58
N ALA A 87 23.24 -9.42 -22.89
CA ALA A 87 23.76 -9.73 -24.22
C ALA A 87 22.64 -9.67 -25.27
N ARG A 88 21.49 -10.29 -24.98
CA ARG A 88 20.32 -10.24 -25.87
C ARG A 88 19.78 -8.82 -26.04
N ALA A 89 19.70 -8.04 -24.97
CA ALA A 89 19.26 -6.64 -25.04
C ALA A 89 20.20 -5.80 -25.91
N ARG A 90 21.53 -6.00 -25.80
CA ARG A 90 22.50 -5.35 -26.68
C ARG A 90 22.29 -5.74 -28.14
N ALA A 91 22.13 -7.03 -28.42
CA ALA A 91 21.86 -7.51 -29.77
C ALA A 91 20.57 -6.88 -30.35
N LEU A 92 19.49 -6.84 -29.56
CA LEU A 92 18.24 -6.20 -29.97
C LEU A 92 18.38 -4.69 -30.17
N SER A 93 19.18 -4.00 -29.34
CA SER A 93 19.40 -2.55 -29.50
C SER A 93 20.23 -2.18 -30.74
N GLN A 94 21.08 -3.10 -31.20
CA GLN A 94 21.88 -2.95 -32.41
C GLN A 94 21.12 -3.40 -33.67
N GLN A 95 20.00 -4.11 -33.48
CA GLN A 95 19.10 -4.46 -34.56
C GLN A 95 18.46 -3.17 -35.09
N SER A 96 18.83 -2.78 -36.31
CA SER A 96 18.16 -1.69 -37.00
C SER A 96 16.72 -2.10 -37.30
N LEU A 97 15.74 -1.32 -36.84
CA LEU A 97 14.31 -1.50 -37.17
C LEU A 97 13.98 -1.16 -38.63
N SER A 98 15.00 -0.86 -39.44
CA SER A 98 14.88 -0.48 -40.84
C SER A 98 14.78 -1.71 -41.74
N ALA A 99 13.57 -2.23 -41.86
CA ALA A 99 12.92 -2.77 -43.06
C ALA A 99 11.72 -3.59 -42.53
N ASP A 100 10.52 -3.25 -42.99
CA ASP A 100 9.23 -3.85 -42.60
C ASP A 100 8.47 -3.14 -41.45
N CYS A 101 8.30 -1.81 -41.52
CA CYS A 101 7.01 -1.26 -41.08
C CYS A 101 6.02 -1.57 -42.22
N PRO A 102 5.02 -2.43 -42.02
CA PRO A 102 4.00 -2.63 -43.04
C PRO A 102 3.30 -1.29 -43.33
N GLU A 103 3.15 -0.96 -44.62
CA GLU A 103 2.45 0.27 -45.04
C GLU A 103 1.09 0.36 -44.34
N GLY A 104 0.83 1.52 -43.71
CA GLY A 104 -0.41 1.77 -42.95
C GLY A 104 -0.34 1.50 -41.45
N SER A 105 0.83 1.15 -40.89
CA SER A 105 0.98 0.99 -39.43
C SER A 105 0.97 2.34 -38.70
N PRO A 106 0.04 2.60 -37.77
CA PRO A 106 -0.05 3.89 -37.06
C PRO A 106 1.07 4.12 -36.02
N ASN A 107 1.94 3.12 -35.82
CA ASN A 107 2.97 3.11 -34.79
C ASN A 107 4.38 3.48 -35.30
N CYS A 108 4.53 3.83 -36.58
CA CYS A 108 5.81 4.26 -37.13
C CYS A 108 5.81 5.79 -37.35
N PRO A 109 6.89 6.51 -37.00
CA PRO A 109 6.99 7.94 -37.26
C PRO A 109 7.01 8.19 -38.77
N PRO A 110 6.37 9.27 -39.27
CA PRO A 110 6.39 9.60 -40.68
C PRO A 110 7.82 9.96 -41.11
N ASN A 111 8.23 9.41 -42.24
CA ASN A 111 9.47 9.71 -42.95
C ASN A 111 9.48 11.15 -43.50
#